data_AF-W1Y188-F1
#
_entry.id   AF-W1Y188-F1
#
_cell.length_a   1.000
_cell.length_b   1.000
_cell.length_c   1.000
_cell.angle_alpha   90.00
_cell.angle_beta   90.00
_cell.angle_gamma   90.00
#
_symmetry.space_group_name_H-M   'P 1'
#
loop_
_entity.id
_entity.type
_entity.pdbx_description
1 polymer ?
#
loop_
_entity_poly.entity_id
_entity_poly.type
_entity_poly.pdbx_seq_one_letter_code
_entity_poly.pdbx_strand_id
1 'polypeptide(L)' 'MGRQSSKDKYKLSAVDSIERLPLSEQVYLTLKTAILTGELMPQEKLNEVKIAEQLQVS' A
#
# COMPACT_ATOMS: atom_id res chain seq x y z
N MET A 1 -40.09 16.74 -30.08
CA MET A 1 -39.05 15.70 -29.93
C MET A 1 -37.82 16.39 -29.35
N GLY A 2 -37.12 16.02 -28.28
CA GLY A 2 -37.20 14.94 -27.31
C GLY A 2 -35.86 14.93 -26.54
N ARG A 3 -35.95 14.93 -25.20
CA ARG A 3 -34.95 14.50 -24.19
C ARG A 3 -33.83 15.47 -23.74
N GLN A 4 -34.05 15.90 -22.51
CA GLN A 4 -33.13 16.41 -21.49
C GLN A 4 -32.09 15.35 -21.05
N SER A 5 -31.02 15.85 -20.44
CA SER A 5 -30.19 15.22 -19.38
C SER A 5 -28.84 14.57 -19.74
N SER A 6 -27.79 15.29 -19.32
CA SER A 6 -26.77 14.85 -18.36
C SER A 6 -25.84 13.68 -18.73
N LYS A 7 -24.54 13.97 -18.81
CA LYS A 7 -23.50 13.57 -17.84
C LYS A 7 -22.12 13.63 -18.49
N ASP A 8 -21.21 14.29 -17.79
CA ASP A 8 -19.77 14.29 -18.01
C ASP A 8 -19.26 12.96 -18.57
N LYS A 9 -18.78 12.96 -19.81
CA LYS A 9 -18.13 11.79 -20.39
C LYS A 9 -16.65 11.80 -19.99
N TYR A 10 -16.45 11.66 -18.68
CA TYR A 10 -15.21 11.31 -17.99
C TYR A 10 -14.09 12.36 -17.99
N LYS A 11 -14.02 13.17 -16.92
CA LYS A 11 -12.75 13.69 -16.40
C LYS A 11 -12.14 12.62 -15.52
N LEU A 12 -11.32 11.76 -16.10
CA LEU A 12 -10.50 10.81 -15.34
C LEU A 12 -9.24 11.55 -14.92
N SER A 13 -9.16 11.94 -13.64
CA SER A 13 -7.85 12.13 -13.03
C SER A 13 -7.14 10.80 -13.13
N ALA A 14 -5.92 10.79 -13.68
CA ALA A 14 -5.10 9.60 -13.72
C ALA A 14 -5.03 9.06 -12.29
N VAL A 15 -5.44 7.79 -12.15
CA VAL A 15 -5.42 7.01 -10.93
C VAL A 15 -4.12 7.35 -10.20
N ASP A 16 -4.21 7.96 -9.01
CA ASP A 16 -3.12 7.87 -8.04
C ASP A 16 -2.91 6.38 -7.89
N SER A 17 -1.90 5.85 -8.58
CA SER A 17 -1.65 4.44 -8.67
C SER A 17 -1.60 3.92 -7.25
N ILE A 18 -2.71 3.31 -6.80
CA ILE A 18 -2.65 2.29 -5.76
C ILE A 18 -1.96 1.15 -6.49
N GLU A 19 -0.65 1.29 -6.68
CA GLU A 19 0.21 0.20 -7.09
C GLU A 19 -0.06 -0.85 -6.02
N ARG A 20 -0.79 -1.89 -6.40
CA ARG A 20 -0.83 -3.12 -5.63
C ARG A 20 0.57 -3.69 -5.75
N LEU A 21 1.49 -3.11 -4.98
CA LEU A 21 2.83 -3.64 -4.84
C LEU A 21 2.67 -5.09 -4.41
N PRO A 22 3.46 -6.02 -4.94
CA PRO A 22 3.46 -7.38 -4.45
C PRO A 22 3.69 -7.37 -2.94
N LEU A 23 3.08 -8.31 -2.25
CA LEU A 23 3.10 -8.39 -0.78
C LEU A 23 4.54 -8.32 -0.23
N SER A 24 5.47 -8.98 -0.90
CA SER A 24 6.90 -8.94 -0.59
C SER A 24 7.49 -7.53 -0.61
N GLU A 25 7.08 -6.70 -1.56
CA GLU A 25 7.55 -5.34 -1.71
C GLU A 25 6.91 -4.40 -0.69
N GLN A 26 5.63 -4.62 -0.34
CA GLN A 26 4.99 -3.90 0.77
C GLN A 26 5.66 -4.22 2.11
N VAL A 27 5.94 -5.50 2.38
CA VAL A 27 6.67 -5.93 3.59
C VAL A 27 8.06 -5.30 3.60
N TYR A 28 8.78 -5.34 2.47
CA TYR A 28 10.11 -4.74 2.35
C TYR A 28 10.11 -3.23 2.64
N LEU A 29 9.21 -2.46 2.02
CA LEU A 29 9.12 -1.01 2.22
C LEU A 29 8.75 -0.66 3.66
N THR A 30 7.86 -1.43 4.26
CA THR A 30 7.45 -1.23 5.66
C THR A 30 8.62 -1.46 6.61
N LEU A 31 9.34 -2.58 6.46
CA LEU A 31 10.52 -2.89 7.26
C LEU A 31 11.64 -1.85 7.05
N LYS A 32 11.88 -1.46 5.80
CA LYS A 32 12.86 -0.41 5.46
C LYS A 32 12.52 0.91 6.15
N THR A 33 11.25 1.31 6.11
CA THR A 33 10.78 2.55 6.74
C THR A 33 10.95 2.47 8.25
N ALA A 34 10.53 1.37 8.89
CA ALA A 34 10.68 1.16 10.33
C ALA A 34 12.15 1.21 10.80
N ILE A 35 13.10 0.69 9.99
CA ILE A 35 14.54 0.81 10.29
C ILE A 35 15.00 2.28 10.20
N LEU A 36 14.58 3.00 9.15
CA LEU A 36 14.97 4.38 8.93
C LEU A 36 14.35 5.35 9.95
N THR A 37 13.15 5.07 10.44
CA THR A 37 12.47 5.85 11.49
C THR A 37 12.97 5.50 12.89
N GLY A 38 13.72 4.40 13.04
CA GLY A 38 14.21 3.90 14.33
C GLY A 38 13.17 3.13 15.13
N GLU A 39 12.01 2.81 14.54
CA GLU A 39 11.02 1.88 15.11
C GLU A 39 11.58 0.45 15.17
N LEU A 40 12.50 0.11 14.27
CA LEU A 40 13.22 -1.16 14.26
C LEU A 40 14.70 -0.94 14.51
N MET A 41 15.22 -1.47 15.62
CA MET A 41 16.62 -1.33 15.99
C MET A 41 17.50 -2.26 15.14
N PRO A 42 18.65 -1.80 14.63
CA PRO A 42 19.64 -2.69 14.04
C PRO A 42 20.05 -3.76 15.06
N GLN A 43 20.16 -5.02 14.61
CA GLN A 43 20.47 -6.21 15.42
C GLN A 43 19.29 -6.83 16.19
N GLU A 44 18.09 -6.26 16.11
CA GLU A 44 16.92 -6.92 16.67
C GLU A 44 16.52 -8.13 15.80
N LYS A 45 16.28 -9.29 16.43
CA LYS A 45 15.87 -10.49 15.69
C LYS A 45 14.45 -10.33 15.17
N LEU A 46 14.33 -10.19 13.86
CA LEU A 46 13.05 -10.22 13.16
C LEU A 46 12.43 -11.64 13.24
N ASN A 47 11.15 -11.70 13.58
CA ASN A 47 10.37 -12.93 13.56
C ASN A 47 9.31 -12.83 12.46
N GLU A 48 9.44 -13.67 11.44
CA GLU A 48 8.57 -13.68 10.25
C GLU A 48 7.09 -13.87 10.61
N VAL A 49 6.78 -14.73 11.58
CA VAL A 49 5.40 -15.01 12.00
C VAL A 49 4.76 -13.78 12.65
N LYS A 50 5.50 -13.09 13.53
CA LYS A 50 5.01 -11.87 14.17
C LYS A 50 4.81 -10.74 13.16
N ILE A 51 5.71 -10.64 12.17
CA ILE A 51 5.61 -9.65 11.11
C ILE A 51 4.40 -9.94 10.22
N ALA A 52 4.15 -11.21 9.90
CA ALA A 52 2.99 -11.63 9.14
C ALA A 52 1.67 -11.32 9.86
N GLU A 53 1.59 -11.63 11.16
CA GLU A 53 0.44 -11.30 12.00
C GLU A 53 0.20 -9.78 12.11
N GLN A 54 1.25 -8.99 12.29
CA GLN A 54 1.15 -7.52 12.41
C GLN A 54 0.75 -6.85 11.11
N LEU A 55 1.30 -7.30 9.99
CA LEU A 55 0.98 -6.78 8.66
C LEU A 55 -0.32 -7.37 8.10
N GLN A 56 -0.94 -8.33 8.81
CA GLN A 56 -2.14 -9.04 8.38
C GLN A 56 -1.94 -9.72 7.00
N VAL A 57 -0.78 -10.34 6.83
CA VAL A 57 -0.37 -11.00 5.58
C VAL A 57 -0.20 -12.51 5.81
N SER A 58 -0.45 -13.31 4.77
CA SER A 58 -0.51 -14.78 4.85
C SER A 58 0.57 -15.48 4.05
#